data_AF-A0A2I5T6S6-F1
#
_entry.id   AF-A0A2I5T6S6-F1
#
_cell.length_a   1.000
_cell.length_b   1.000
_cell.length_c   1.000
_cell.angle_alpha   90.00
_cell.angle_beta   90.00
_cell.angle_gamma   90.00
#
_symmetry.space_group_name_H-M   'P 1'
#
loop_
_entity.id
_entity.type
_entity.pdbx_description
1 polymer ?
#
loop_
_entity_poly.entity_id
_entity_poly.type
_entity_poly.pdbx_seq_one_letter_code
_entity_poly.pdbx_strand_id
1 'polypeptide(L)' 'MGIALNITEDWDHNYGGLTHILDHNRKKVIDTLTPTFGELFLFDTSQTQIPHLVSMINVNQKNKRMSVIARYGKA' A
#
# COMPACT_ATOMS: atom_id res chain seq x y z
N MET A 1 13.85 0.04 -5.66
CA MET A 1 12.93 -0.98 -5.14
C MET A 1 12.20 -0.41 -3.93
N GLY A 2 10.87 -0.48 -3.94
CA GLY A 2 10.03 -0.14 -2.79
C GLY A 2 9.53 -1.41 -2.12
N ILE A 3 9.49 -1.42 -0.79
CA ILE A 3 9.02 -2.55 0.00
C ILE A 3 8.00 -2.03 1.02
N ALA A 4 6.85 -2.73 1.13
CA ALA A 4 5.91 -2.56 2.23
C ALA A 4 5.61 -3.91 2.88
N LEU A 5 6.12 -4.13 4.09
CA LEU A 5 5.77 -5.29 4.91
C LEU A 5 4.59 -4.89 5.81
N ASN A 6 3.44 -5.53 5.61
CA ASN A 6 2.24 -5.29 6.39
C ASN A 6 2.28 -6.11 7.68
N ILE A 7 2.12 -5.42 8.80
CA ILE A 7 1.99 -6.01 10.15
C ILE A 7 0.63 -5.62 10.75
N THR A 8 -0.36 -5.44 9.87
CA THR A 8 -1.73 -5.10 10.25
C THR A 8 -2.52 -6.38 10.48
N GLU A 9 -3.11 -6.52 11.67
CA GLU A 9 -3.96 -7.66 12.02
C GLU A 9 -5.44 -7.32 11.77
N ASP A 10 -6.19 -8.30 11.25
CA ASP A 10 -7.66 -8.25 11.07
C ASP A 10 -8.19 -6.95 10.44
N TRP A 11 -7.61 -6.54 9.31
CA TRP A 11 -8.01 -5.31 8.62
C TRP A 11 -9.23 -5.53 7.71
N ASP A 12 -10.31 -4.80 7.98
CA ASP A 12 -11.46 -4.74 7.08
C ASP A 12 -11.18 -3.75 5.95
N HIS A 13 -11.41 -4.17 4.71
CA HIS A 13 -11.18 -3.33 3.53
C HIS A 13 -12.05 -2.08 3.50
N ASN A 14 -13.21 -2.09 4.17
CA ASN A 14 -14.10 -0.94 4.27
C ASN A 14 -13.53 0.19 5.13
N TYR A 15 -12.44 -0.04 5.86
CA TYR A 15 -11.81 0.97 6.70
C TYR A 15 -10.91 1.96 5.94
N GLY A 16 -10.63 1.68 4.67
CA GLY A 16 -9.60 2.39 3.92
C GLY A 16 -8.20 1.90 4.29
N GLY A 17 -7.16 2.71 4.11
CA GLY A 17 -5.77 2.27 4.35
C GLY A 17 -5.27 1.21 3.36
N LEU A 18 -5.92 1.11 2.20
CA LEU A 18 -5.63 0.16 1.13
C LEU A 18 -4.53 0.71 0.22
N THR A 19 -3.70 -0.17 -0.33
CA THR A 19 -2.72 0.24 -1.35
C THR A 19 -3.38 0.20 -2.72
N HIS A 20 -3.66 1.36 -3.29
CA HIS A 20 -4.13 1.48 -4.67
C HIS A 20 -2.95 1.57 -5.63
N ILE A 21 -2.95 0.71 -6.65
CA ILE A 21 -2.06 0.81 -7.80
C ILE A 21 -2.78 1.64 -8.86
N LEU A 22 -2.11 2.66 -9.37
CA LEU A 22 -2.66 3.56 -10.37
C LEU A 22 -2.13 3.23 -11.76
N ASP A 23 -2.89 3.63 -12.78
CA ASP A 23 -2.35 3.74 -14.14
C ASP A 23 -1.17 4.73 -14.19
N HIS A 24 -0.35 4.66 -15.24
CA HIS A 24 0.81 5.55 -15.39
C HIS A 24 0.43 7.04 -15.39
N ASN A 25 -0.79 7.38 -15.81
CA ASN A 25 -1.32 8.74 -15.81
C ASN A 25 -1.83 9.20 -14.44
N ARG A 26 -1.87 8.33 -13.42
CA ARG A 26 -2.35 8.60 -12.06
C ARG A 26 -3.82 9.05 -12.00
N LYS A 27 -4.64 8.60 -12.96
CA LYS A 27 -6.07 8.97 -13.10
C LYS A 27 -7.02 7.84 -12.73
N LYS A 28 -6.57 6.58 -12.81
CA LYS A 28 -7.41 5.41 -12.55
C LYS A 28 -6.70 4.46 -11.60
N VAL A 29 -7.46 3.91 -10.65
CA VAL A 29 -7.04 2.75 -9.87
C VAL A 29 -7.17 1.53 -10.78
N ILE A 30 -6.07 0.81 -10.99
CA ILE A 30 -6.05 -0.42 -11.80
C ILE A 30 -6.00 -1.67 -10.93
N ASP A 31 -5.56 -1.54 -9.68
CA ASP A 31 -5.55 -2.63 -8.71
C ASP A 31 -5.58 -2.09 -7.27
N THR A 32 -6.00 -2.90 -6.31
CA THR A 32 -6.08 -2.55 -4.89
C THR A 32 -5.69 -3.72 -4.01
N LEU A 33 -4.76 -3.48 -3.09
CA LEU A 33 -4.26 -4.46 -2.14
C LEU A 33 -4.72 -4.08 -0.72
N THR A 34 -5.33 -5.05 -0.03
CA THR A 34 -5.75 -4.90 1.37
C THR A 34 -4.60 -5.37 2.27
N PRO A 35 -4.13 -4.56 3.23
CA PRO A 35 -2.99 -4.96 4.05
C PRO A 35 -3.35 -6.13 4.97
N THR A 36 -2.68 -7.27 4.75
CA THR A 36 -2.82 -8.46 5.61
C THR A 36 -1.56 -8.69 6.43
N PHE A 37 -1.69 -9.29 7.61
CA PHE A 37 -0.55 -9.58 8.47
C PHE A 37 0.47 -10.48 7.76
N GLY A 38 1.75 -10.08 7.77
CA GLY A 38 2.86 -10.81 7.17
C GLY A 38 2.98 -10.63 5.65
N GLU A 39 2.07 -9.87 5.03
CA GLU A 39 2.06 -9.69 3.59
C GLU A 39 3.11 -8.67 3.14
N LEU A 40 3.88 -9.02 2.11
CA LEU A 40 4.96 -8.20 1.56
C LEU A 40 4.59 -7.68 0.17
N PHE A 41 4.49 -6.37 0.02
CA PHE A 41 4.39 -5.74 -1.30
C PHE A 41 5.77 -5.30 -1.78
N LEU A 42 6.16 -5.79 -2.95
CA LEU A 42 7.41 -5.46 -3.62
C LEU A 42 7.11 -4.64 -4.87
N PHE A 43 7.64 -3.42 -4.92
CA PHE A 43 7.50 -2.51 -6.05
C PHE A 43 8.84 -2.41 -6.76
N ASP A 44 8.89 -2.82 -8.02
CA ASP A 44 10.00 -2.43 -8.88
C ASP A 44 9.88 -0.93 -9.16
N THR A 45 10.85 -0.16 -8.67
CA THR A 45 10.93 1.29 -8.90
C THR A 45 12.15 1.65 -9.76
N SER A 46 12.82 0.65 -10.34
CA SER A 46 14.06 0.82 -11.09
C SER A 46 13.83 1.08 -12.59
N GLN A 47 12.77 0.50 -13.17
CA GLN A 47 12.47 0.62 -14.61
C GLN A 47 11.24 1.49 -14.90
N THR A 48 10.24 1.42 -14.04
CA THR A 48 8.99 2.18 -14.15
C THR A 48 8.58 2.60 -12.75
N GLN A 49 8.30 3.89 -12.54
CA GLN A 49 7.61 4.27 -11.31
C GLN A 49 6.22 3.63 -11.38
N ILE A 50 5.95 2.64 -10.53
CA ILE A 50 4.60 2.12 -10.31
C ILE A 50 3.89 3.13 -9.40
N PRO A 51 3.01 4.00 -9.91
CA PRO A 51 2.39 5.00 -9.08
C PRO A 51 1.39 4.30 -8.17
N HIS A 52 1.54 4.49 -6.86
CA HIS A 52 0.68 3.88 -5.86
C HIS A 52 0.43 4.87 -4.73
N LEU A 53 -0.69 4.71 -4.04
CA LEU A 53 -1.02 5.47 -2.84
C LEU A 53 -1.70 4.57 -1.80
N VAL A 54 -1.59 4.97 -0.54
CA VAL A 54 -2.39 4.36 0.53
C VAL A 54 -3.63 5.22 0.72
N SER A 55 -4.82 4.62 0.61
CA SER A 55 -6.08 5.35 0.78
C SER A 55 -6.24 5.86 2.20
N MET A 56 -6.97 6.96 2.34
CA MET A 56 -7.29 7.51 3.64
C MET A 56 -8.06 6.48 4.47
N ILE A 57 -7.74 6.42 5.75
CA ILE A 57 -8.50 5.64 6.72
C ILE A 57 -9.72 6.49 7.11
N ASN A 58 -10.93 5.98 6.85
CA ASN A 58 -12.17 6.78 6.88
C ASN A 58 -13.10 6.44 8.06
N VAL A 59 -12.68 5.56 8.95
CA VAL A 59 -13.42 5.20 10.15
C VAL A 59 -12.56 5.34 11.40
N ASN A 60 -13.21 5.41 12.56
CA ASN A 60 -12.55 5.49 13.86
C ASN A 60 -12.55 4.10 14.51
N GLN A 61 -11.51 3.32 14.25
CA GLN A 61 -11.34 1.96 14.77
C GLN A 61 -10.24 1.87 15.83
N LYS A 62 -10.40 0.86 16.70
CA LYS A 62 -9.45 0.52 17.75
C LYS A 62 -8.12 0.01 17.17
N ASN A 63 -8.19 -0.80 16.12
CA ASN A 63 -7.02 -1.40 15.48
C ASN A 63 -6.31 -0.38 14.57
N LYS A 64 -4.98 -0.45 14.48
CA LYS A 64 -4.17 0.47 13.67
C LYS A 64 -3.63 -0.26 12.44
N ARG A 65 -3.68 0.41 11.29
CA ARG A 65 -2.99 -0.04 10.08
C ARG A 65 -1.50 0.23 10.23
N MET A 66 -0.72 -0.83 10.25
CA MET A 66 0.72 -0.79 10.50
C MET A 66 1.48 -1.51 9.38
N SER A 67 2.55 -0.87 8.90
CA SER A 67 3.48 -1.47 7.95
C SER A 67 4.88 -0.91 8.15
N VAL A 68 5.88 -1.72 7.82
CA VAL A 68 7.28 -1.27 7.68
C VAL A 68 7.52 -0.96 6.21
N ILE A 69 7.94 0.27 5.94
CA ILE A 69 8.22 0.74 4.58
C ILE A 69 9.72 0.91 4.41
N ALA A 70 10.28 0.32 3.36
CA ALA A 70 11.67 0.50 2.99
C ALA A 70 11.79 0.88 1.52
N ARG A 71 12.80 1.69 1.19
CA ARG A 71 13.19 2.01 -0.17
C ARG A 71 14.67 1.73 -0.32
N TYR A 72 15.03 1.03 -1.39
CA TYR A 72 16.40 0.70 -1.74
C TYR A 72 16.72 1.24 -3.14
N GLY A 73 17.80 2.03 -3.25
CA GLY A 73 18.19 2.75 -4.46
C GLY A 73 17.97 4.27 -4.37
N LYS A 74 18.14 5.01 -5.49
CA LYS A 74 17.89 6.46 -5.53
C LYS A 74 16.41 6.75 -5.31
N ALA A 75 16.13 7.67 -4.38
CA ALA A 75 14.81 8.17 -4.04
C ALA A 75 14.29 9.17 -5.07
#